data_AF-A0A240BWB2-F1
#
_entry.id   AF-A0A240BWB2-F1
#
_cell.length_a   1.000
_cell.length_b   1.000
_cell.length_c   1.000
_cell.angle_alpha   90.00
_cell.angle_beta   90.00
_cell.angle_gamma   90.00
#
_symmetry.space_group_name_H-M   'P 1'
#
loop_
_entity.id
_entity.type
_entity.pdbx_description
1 polymer ?
#
loop_
_entity_poly.entity_id
_entity_poly.type
_entity_poly.pdbx_seq_one_letter_code
_entity_poly.pdbx_strand_id
1 'polypeptide(L)'
;MAAFVTINSIVVIAILVFDLYRHQFQSLHFSSVLLAITINGFINLILLGKLNFISIFTVLMYCIWTVLQYYLNHYYHPFALTQQKFLTGILTIMISISLVVVDQTADQSFYMSVPYLAPAIFTFGAILLFSSTFNSGWFQQLYRRLKIKQPLLIGTLLILIAMIVIVALTPFWYIFILLYGGLAFILCVEKLFIL
;
A
#
# COMPACT_ATOMS: atom_id res chain seq x y z
N MET A 1 19.86 13.93 -2.28
CA MET A 1 19.38 12.56 -2.58
C MET A 1 19.83 11.54 -1.55
N ALA A 2 21.13 11.40 -1.26
CA ALA A 2 21.64 10.43 -0.28
C ALA A 2 20.98 10.53 1.10
N ALA A 3 20.82 11.75 1.65
CA ALA A 3 20.15 11.95 2.94
C ALA A 3 18.70 11.45 2.97
N PHE A 4 17.93 11.64 1.90
CA PHE A 4 16.56 11.14 1.80
C PHE A 4 16.52 9.61 1.81
N VAL A 5 17.42 8.97 1.07
CA VAL A 5 17.55 7.50 1.05
C VAL A 5 17.87 6.98 2.46
N THR A 6 18.83 7.61 3.15
CA THR A 6 19.20 7.23 4.51
C THR A 6 18.05 7.38 5.49
N ILE A 7 17.36 8.53 5.50
CA ILE A 7 16.21 8.78 6.39
C ILE A 7 15.09 7.77 6.14
N ASN A 8 14.67 7.61 4.88
CA ASN A 8 13.59 6.68 4.53
C ASN A 8 13.94 5.25 4.94
N SER A 9 15.18 4.81 4.71
CA SER A 9 15.63 3.47 5.09
C SER A 9 15.63 3.26 6.60
N ILE A 10 16.13 4.23 7.37
CA ILE A 10 16.15 4.16 8.85
C ILE A 10 14.73 4.05 9.40
N VAL A 11 13.80 4.87 8.91
CA VAL A 11 12.39 4.86 9.35
C VAL A 11 11.75 3.50 9.07
N VAL A 12 11.91 2.96 7.86
CA VAL A 12 11.37 1.62 7.52
C VAL A 12 11.98 0.55 8.43
N ILE A 13 13.30 0.52 8.57
CA ILE A 13 13.99 -0.49 9.38
C ILE A 13 13.51 -0.40 10.83
N ALA A 14 13.43 0.80 11.41
CA ALA A 14 12.98 0.98 12.78
C ALA A 14 11.57 0.41 13.02
N ILE A 15 10.63 0.70 12.11
CA ILE A 15 9.23 0.26 12.24
C ILE A 15 9.10 -1.25 12.03
N LEU A 16 9.75 -1.80 10.99
CA LEU A 16 9.69 -3.23 10.70
C LEU A 16 10.40 -4.08 11.76
N VAL A 17 11.56 -3.64 12.25
CA VAL A 17 12.29 -4.34 13.33
C VAL A 17 11.49 -4.26 14.63
N PHE A 18 10.86 -3.13 14.95
CA PHE A 18 9.99 -3.02 16.11
C PHE A 18 8.80 -3.99 16.03
N ASP A 19 8.15 -4.08 14.87
CA ASP A 19 7.05 -5.02 14.64
C ASP A 19 7.50 -6.48 14.75
N LEU A 20 8.64 -6.82 14.15
CA LEU A 20 9.24 -8.16 14.25
C LEU A 20 9.61 -8.50 15.70
N TYR A 21 10.21 -7.57 16.43
CA TYR A 21 10.58 -7.76 17.83
C TYR A 21 9.34 -8.03 18.69
N ARG A 22 8.26 -7.27 18.48
CA ARG A 22 6.98 -7.46 19.19
C ARG A 22 6.37 -8.84 18.94
N HIS A 23 6.52 -9.40 17.74
CA HIS A 23 5.96 -10.70 17.35
C HIS A 23 7.01 -11.83 17.38
N GLN A 24 8.07 -11.69 18.18
CA GLN A 24 9.13 -12.70 18.36
C GLN A 24 9.73 -13.20 17.02
N PHE A 25 9.84 -12.31 16.03
CA PHE A 25 10.32 -12.59 14.67
C PHE A 25 9.51 -13.65 13.90
N GLN A 26 8.33 -14.04 14.38
CA GLN A 26 7.50 -15.09 13.77
C GLN A 26 6.68 -14.59 12.59
N SER A 27 6.19 -13.35 12.65
CA SER A 27 5.39 -12.74 11.59
C SER A 27 5.72 -11.25 11.43
N LEU A 28 5.54 -10.75 10.22
CA LEU A 28 5.57 -9.33 9.92
C LEU A 28 4.17 -8.89 9.49
N HIS A 29 3.59 -7.91 10.17
CA HIS A 29 2.23 -7.49 9.89
C HIS A 29 2.19 -6.54 8.69
N PHE A 30 1.29 -6.78 7.74
CA PHE A 30 1.12 -5.90 6.58
C PHE A 30 0.72 -4.46 6.97
N SER A 31 0.02 -4.27 8.11
CA SER A 31 -0.26 -2.93 8.65
C SER A 31 1.01 -2.15 8.99
N SER A 32 2.06 -2.83 9.45
CA SER A 32 3.33 -2.21 9.85
C SER A 32 4.15 -1.78 8.63
N VAL A 33 4.06 -2.54 7.52
CA VAL A 33 4.58 -2.13 6.20
C VAL A 33 3.90 -0.84 5.72
N LEU A 34 2.57 -0.82 5.72
CA LEU A 34 1.80 0.35 5.30
C LEU A 34 2.08 1.56 6.19
N LEU A 35 2.20 1.36 7.51
CA LEU A 35 2.54 2.43 8.44
C LEU A 35 3.94 3.00 8.15
N ALA A 36 4.93 2.15 7.86
CA ALA A 36 6.27 2.61 7.50
C ALA A 36 6.26 3.49 6.24
N ILE A 37 5.54 3.08 5.20
CA ILE A 37 5.41 3.85 3.96
C ILE A 37 4.67 5.16 4.22
N THR A 38 3.60 5.13 5.01
CA THR A 38 2.80 6.32 5.34
C THR A 38 3.61 7.37 6.08
N ILE A 39 4.35 6.98 7.11
CA ILE A 39 5.21 7.90 7.88
C ILE A 39 6.28 8.52 6.98
N ASN A 40 6.92 7.71 6.13
CA ASN A 40 7.87 8.21 5.16
C ASN A 40 7.25 9.19 4.16
N GLY A 41 6.04 8.91 3.67
CA GLY A 41 5.29 9.82 2.82
C GLY A 41 5.09 11.20 3.47
N PHE A 42 4.70 11.25 4.74
CA PHE A 42 4.57 12.52 5.48
C PHE A 42 5.91 13.25 5.65
N ILE A 43 6.97 12.52 6.04
CA ILE A 43 8.31 13.10 6.19
C ILE A 43 8.79 13.70 4.87
N ASN A 44 8.61 12.97 3.76
CA ASN A 44 9.04 13.41 2.43
C ASN A 44 8.26 14.66 1.97
N LEU A 45 6.94 14.70 2.18
CA LEU A 45 6.11 15.87 1.88
C LEU A 45 6.61 17.13 2.62
N ILE A 46 6.89 17.01 3.92
CA ILE A 46 7.36 18.12 4.75
C ILE A 46 8.75 18.58 4.32
N LEU A 47 9.67 17.63 4.09
CA LEU A 47 11.06 17.94 3.73
C LEU A 47 11.21 18.52 2.31
N LEU A 48 10.40 18.06 1.35
CA LEU A 48 10.46 18.53 -0.04
C LEU A 48 9.66 19.81 -0.27
N GLY A 49 8.66 20.10 0.58
CA GLY A 49 7.79 21.28 0.46
C GLY A 49 6.93 21.29 -0.81
N LYS A 50 6.84 20.17 -1.53
CA LYS A 50 6.04 20.02 -2.75
C LYS A 50 4.68 19.43 -2.42
N LEU A 51 3.63 20.25 -2.56
CA LEU A 51 2.26 19.90 -2.21
C LEU A 51 1.39 19.78 -3.47
N ASN A 52 1.71 18.78 -4.28
CA ASN A 52 1.00 18.50 -5.52
C ASN A 52 -0.15 17.50 -5.30
N PHE A 53 -1.10 17.47 -6.23
CA PHE A 53 -2.25 16.56 -6.16
C PHE A 53 -1.80 15.10 -5.97
N ILE A 54 -0.86 14.63 -6.81
CA ILE A 54 -0.35 13.24 -6.75
C ILE A 54 0.24 12.94 -5.37
N SER A 55 1.11 13.80 -4.85
CA SER A 55 1.80 13.60 -3.58
C SER A 55 0.83 13.59 -2.39
N ILE A 56 -0.06 14.60 -2.32
CA ILE A 56 -1.06 14.68 -1.24
C ILE A 56 -2.00 13.48 -1.27
N PHE A 57 -2.57 13.15 -2.44
CA PHE A 57 -3.52 12.04 -2.54
C PHE A 57 -2.86 10.68 -2.34
N THR A 58 -1.60 10.50 -2.75
CA THR A 58 -0.85 9.26 -2.49
C THR A 58 -0.70 9.05 -0.97
N VAL A 59 -0.25 10.07 -0.23
CA VAL A 59 -0.11 9.97 1.23
C VAL A 59 -1.47 9.79 1.93
N LEU A 60 -2.52 10.47 1.45
CA LEU A 60 -3.88 10.31 1.98
C LEU A 60 -4.43 8.90 1.74
N MET A 61 -4.24 8.34 0.55
CA MET A 61 -4.62 6.95 0.22
C MET A 61 -3.86 5.96 1.11
N TYR A 62 -2.57 6.18 1.35
CA TYR A 62 -1.78 5.36 2.29
C TYR A 62 -2.29 5.47 3.73
N CYS A 63 -2.66 6.67 4.19
CA CYS A 63 -3.23 6.87 5.52
C CYS A 63 -4.55 6.09 5.68
N ILE A 64 -5.48 6.25 4.73
CA ILE A 64 -6.76 5.52 4.75
C ILE A 64 -6.52 4.02 4.72
N TRP A 65 -5.63 3.55 3.85
CA TRP A 65 -5.34 2.12 3.74
C TRP A 65 -4.71 1.56 5.01
N THR A 66 -3.81 2.30 5.65
CA THR A 66 -3.20 1.92 6.92
C THR A 66 -4.25 1.77 8.02
N VAL A 67 -5.14 2.76 8.17
CA VAL A 67 -6.24 2.71 9.16
C VAL A 67 -7.15 1.52 8.89
N LEU A 68 -7.51 1.32 7.62
CA LEU A 68 -8.34 0.20 7.21
C LEU A 68 -7.67 -1.14 7.52
N GLN A 69 -6.36 -1.27 7.28
CA GLN A 69 -5.63 -2.50 7.57
C GLN A 69 -5.50 -2.77 9.07
N TYR A 70 -5.33 -1.72 9.90
CA TYR A 70 -5.38 -1.86 11.35
C TYR A 70 -6.74 -2.34 11.84
N TYR A 71 -7.82 -1.80 11.28
CA TYR A 71 -9.17 -2.26 11.56
C TYR A 71 -9.34 -3.74 11.20
N LEU A 72 -8.91 -4.15 10.00
CA LEU A 72 -9.00 -5.56 9.61
C LEU A 72 -8.19 -6.49 10.48
N ASN A 73 -6.98 -6.10 10.89
CA ASN A 73 -6.16 -6.90 11.79
C ASN A 73 -6.80 -7.08 13.18
N HIS A 74 -7.72 -6.22 13.58
CA HIS A 74 -8.46 -6.36 14.83
C HIS A 74 -9.59 -7.40 14.72
N TYR A 75 -10.29 -7.44 13.58
CA TYR A 75 -11.48 -8.29 13.38
C TYR A 75 -11.19 -9.64 12.70
N TYR A 76 -10.18 -9.69 11.83
CA TYR A 76 -9.70 -10.90 11.18
C TYR A 76 -8.27 -11.18 11.62
N HIS A 77 -7.87 -12.46 11.64
CA HIS A 77 -6.47 -12.80 11.82
C HIS A 77 -5.62 -11.96 10.87
N PRO A 78 -4.53 -11.36 11.38
CA PRO A 78 -3.75 -10.39 10.64
C PRO A 78 -3.26 -10.98 9.32
N PHE A 79 -3.16 -10.15 8.27
CA PHE A 79 -2.32 -10.48 7.11
C PHE A 79 -0.86 -10.46 7.57
N ALA A 80 -0.46 -11.59 8.15
CA ALA A 80 0.86 -11.86 8.68
C ALA A 80 1.70 -12.49 7.56
N LEU A 81 2.78 -11.81 7.20
CA LEU A 81 3.80 -12.30 6.29
C LEU A 81 4.80 -13.11 7.11
N THR A 82 4.76 -14.42 6.93
CA THR A 82 5.59 -15.39 7.67
C THR A 82 6.79 -15.83 6.85
N GLN A 83 6.61 -16.11 5.56
CA GLN A 83 7.63 -16.69 4.70
C GLN A 83 8.53 -15.63 4.07
N GLN A 84 7.95 -14.54 3.53
CA GLN A 84 8.68 -13.59 2.68
C GLN A 84 9.08 -12.27 3.36
N LYS A 85 9.32 -12.29 4.68
CA LYS A 85 9.58 -11.09 5.51
C LYS A 85 10.71 -10.20 4.96
N PHE A 86 11.83 -10.81 4.58
CA PHE A 86 13.00 -10.07 4.09
C PHE A 86 12.72 -9.37 2.77
N LEU A 87 12.07 -10.07 1.84
CA LEU A 87 11.70 -9.52 0.53
C LEU A 87 10.67 -8.38 0.68
N THR A 88 9.68 -8.55 1.56
CA THR A 88 8.75 -7.47 1.91
C THR A 88 9.49 -6.26 2.48
N GLY A 89 10.46 -6.46 3.37
CA GLY A 89 11.28 -5.39 3.93
C GLY A 89 12.01 -4.59 2.84
N ILE A 90 12.68 -5.28 1.90
CA ILE A 90 13.36 -4.64 0.77
C ILE A 90 12.35 -3.83 -0.07
N LEU A 91 11.22 -4.42 -0.45
CA LEU A 91 10.21 -3.71 -1.23
C LEU A 91 9.65 -2.49 -0.50
N THR A 92 9.49 -2.56 0.82
CA THR A 92 9.02 -1.44 1.65
C THR A 92 10.00 -0.27 1.60
N ILE A 93 11.31 -0.56 1.68
CA ILE A 93 12.38 0.44 1.55
C ILE A 93 12.35 1.03 0.13
N MET A 94 12.27 0.18 -0.90
CA MET A 94 12.23 0.63 -2.29
C MET A 94 11.03 1.54 -2.56
N ILE A 95 9.82 1.16 -2.13
CA ILE A 95 8.60 1.98 -2.26
C ILE A 95 8.79 3.32 -1.55
N SER A 96 9.31 3.31 -0.32
CA SER A 96 9.53 4.54 0.46
C SER A 96 10.50 5.51 -0.24
N ILE A 97 11.60 4.99 -0.81
CA ILE A 97 12.54 5.81 -1.57
C ILE A 97 11.91 6.29 -2.88
N SER A 98 11.15 5.44 -3.57
CA SER A 98 10.49 5.81 -4.82
C SER A 98 9.47 6.93 -4.62
N LEU A 99 8.78 7.04 -3.47
CA LEU A 99 7.90 8.18 -3.18
C LEU A 99 8.62 9.53 -3.27
N VAL A 100 9.88 9.61 -2.85
CA VAL A 100 10.71 10.84 -3.00
C VAL A 100 10.84 11.22 -4.47
N VAL A 101 11.03 10.25 -5.35
CA VAL A 101 11.16 10.47 -6.80
C VAL A 101 9.85 10.99 -7.38
N VAL A 102 8.70 10.46 -6.94
CA VAL A 102 7.37 10.93 -7.37
C VAL A 102 7.11 12.34 -6.90
N ASP A 103 7.37 12.64 -5.65
CA ASP A 103 7.12 13.98 -5.11
C ASP A 103 7.94 15.05 -5.84
N GLN A 104 9.14 14.70 -6.29
CA GLN A 104 9.97 15.60 -7.10
C GLN A 104 9.46 15.77 -8.54
N THR A 105 8.90 14.71 -9.12
CA THR A 105 8.54 14.64 -10.56
C THR A 105 7.04 14.73 -10.84
N ALA A 106 6.20 14.85 -9.82
CA ALA A 106 4.74 14.89 -9.94
C ALA A 106 4.23 16.00 -10.87
N ASP A 107 4.93 17.14 -10.92
CA ASP A 107 4.63 18.27 -11.79
C ASP A 107 4.81 17.97 -13.28
N GLN A 108 5.58 16.93 -13.61
CA GLN A 108 5.96 16.56 -14.97
C GLN A 108 5.10 15.42 -15.53
N SER A 109 3.92 15.19 -14.96
CA SER A 109 2.98 14.18 -15.49
C SER A 109 2.48 14.59 -16.88
N PHE A 110 2.57 13.66 -17.84
CA PHE A 110 2.14 13.91 -19.23
C PHE A 110 0.62 14.16 -19.34
N TYR A 111 -0.18 13.51 -18.48
CA TYR A 111 -1.63 13.66 -18.45
C TYR A 111 -2.17 13.57 -17.02
N MET A 112 -2.54 14.73 -16.45
CA MET A 112 -3.07 14.80 -15.09
C MET A 112 -4.45 14.14 -14.92
N SER A 113 -5.19 13.89 -16.00
CA SER A 113 -6.49 13.20 -15.96
C SER A 113 -6.43 11.79 -15.40
N VAL A 114 -5.32 11.07 -15.59
CA VAL A 114 -5.16 9.68 -15.15
C VAL A 114 -5.00 9.59 -13.63
N PRO A 115 -4.13 10.40 -12.97
CA PRO A 115 -4.10 10.47 -11.51
C PRO A 115 -5.43 10.79 -10.85
N TYR A 116 -6.31 11.59 -11.47
CA TYR A 116 -7.64 11.90 -10.93
C TYR A 116 -8.60 10.69 -10.89
N LEU A 117 -8.35 9.65 -11.69
CA LEU A 117 -9.13 8.41 -11.65
C LEU A 117 -8.74 7.53 -10.45
N ALA A 118 -7.51 7.65 -9.95
CA ALA A 118 -7.00 6.78 -8.90
C ALA A 118 -7.80 6.83 -7.59
N PRO A 119 -8.22 7.99 -7.05
CA PRO A 119 -9.06 8.04 -5.87
C PRO A 119 -10.39 7.29 -6.04
N ALA A 120 -10.99 7.30 -7.23
CA ALA A 120 -12.23 6.56 -7.49
C ALA A 120 -12.00 5.05 -7.48
N ILE A 121 -10.93 4.57 -8.12
CA ILE A 121 -10.55 3.15 -8.06
C ILE A 121 -10.26 2.77 -6.59
N PHE A 122 -9.48 3.58 -5.87
CA PHE A 122 -9.15 3.35 -4.48
C PHE A 122 -10.39 3.21 -3.59
N THR A 123 -11.38 4.11 -3.72
CA THR A 123 -12.60 4.05 -2.92
C THR A 123 -13.40 2.78 -3.18
N PHE A 124 -13.53 2.34 -4.44
CA PHE A 124 -14.13 1.03 -4.73
C PHE A 124 -13.39 -0.13 -4.05
N GLY A 125 -12.05 -0.09 -4.06
CA GLY A 125 -11.22 -1.13 -3.44
C GLY A 125 -11.35 -1.14 -1.93
N ALA A 126 -11.33 0.05 -1.31
CA ALA A 126 -11.50 0.25 0.12
C ALA A 126 -12.91 -0.17 0.59
N ILE A 127 -13.96 0.18 -0.16
CA ILE A 127 -15.33 -0.25 0.15
C ILE A 127 -15.41 -1.77 0.15
N LEU A 128 -14.90 -2.43 -0.90
CA LEU A 128 -14.96 -3.88 -1.04
C LEU A 128 -14.18 -4.60 0.08
N LEU A 129 -13.01 -4.07 0.43
CA LEU A 129 -12.18 -4.56 1.52
C LEU A 129 -12.89 -4.38 2.88
N PHE A 130 -13.43 -3.19 3.16
CA PHE A 130 -14.17 -2.90 4.39
C PHE A 130 -15.45 -3.73 4.50
N SER A 131 -16.24 -3.80 3.41
CA SER A 131 -17.51 -4.49 3.36
C SER A 131 -17.38 -6.00 3.51
N SER A 132 -16.20 -6.56 3.25
CA SER A 132 -15.91 -7.96 3.54
C SER A 132 -15.98 -8.29 5.03
N THR A 133 -15.85 -7.27 5.90
CA THR A 133 -15.92 -7.41 7.36
C THR A 133 -17.35 -7.53 7.89
N PHE A 134 -18.34 -7.06 7.13
CA PHE A 134 -19.73 -7.19 7.54
C PHE A 134 -20.27 -8.56 7.14
N ASN A 135 -20.67 -9.36 8.13
CA ASN A 135 -21.37 -10.63 7.89
C ASN A 135 -22.86 -10.41 7.53
N SER A 136 -23.15 -9.50 6.60
CA SER A 136 -24.52 -9.20 6.18
C SER A 136 -24.91 -10.04 4.95
N GLY A 137 -26.13 -10.58 4.95
CA GLY A 137 -26.65 -11.36 3.82
C GLY A 137 -26.71 -10.57 2.51
N TRP A 138 -26.88 -9.25 2.59
CA TRP A 138 -26.88 -8.36 1.44
C TRP A 138 -25.54 -8.36 0.71
N PHE A 139 -24.43 -8.17 1.44
CA PHE A 139 -23.08 -8.19 0.85
C PHE A 139 -22.75 -9.56 0.26
N GLN A 140 -23.11 -10.65 0.96
CA GLN A 140 -22.89 -12.00 0.46
C GLN A 140 -23.61 -12.26 -0.87
N GLN A 141 -24.86 -11.79 -1.00
CA GLN A 141 -25.62 -11.92 -2.24
C GLN A 141 -25.06 -11.07 -3.37
N LEU A 142 -24.58 -9.86 -3.06
CA LEU A 142 -23.88 -9.00 -4.01
C LEU A 142 -22.60 -9.65 -4.54
N TYR A 143 -21.75 -10.19 -3.65
CA TYR A 143 -20.51 -10.88 -4.05
C TYR A 143 -20.79 -12.10 -4.92
N ARG A 144 -21.85 -12.88 -4.62
CA ARG A 144 -22.27 -14.01 -5.44
C ARG A 144 -22.69 -13.58 -6.85
N ARG A 145 -23.45 -12.49 -6.99
CA ARG A 145 -23.85 -11.93 -8.30
C ARG A 145 -22.64 -11.46 -9.11
N LEU A 146 -21.70 -10.80 -8.45
CA LEU A 146 -20.45 -10.32 -9.05
C LEU A 146 -19.39 -11.42 -9.22
N LYS A 147 -19.69 -12.67 -8.82
CA LYS A 147 -18.76 -13.82 -8.84
C LYS A 147 -17.43 -13.58 -8.09
N ILE A 148 -17.47 -12.74 -7.06
CA ILE A 148 -16.32 -12.39 -6.21
C ILE A 148 -16.16 -13.49 -5.15
N LYS A 149 -15.11 -14.31 -5.28
CA LYS A 149 -14.83 -15.40 -4.32
C LYS A 149 -14.06 -14.94 -3.09
N GLN A 150 -13.16 -13.98 -3.24
CA GLN A 150 -12.25 -13.53 -2.18
C GLN A 150 -12.24 -12.00 -2.11
N PRO A 151 -13.29 -11.38 -1.51
CA PRO A 151 -13.47 -9.93 -1.55
C PRO A 151 -12.27 -9.20 -0.94
N LEU A 152 -11.74 -9.65 0.19
CA LEU A 152 -10.61 -9.01 0.85
C LEU A 152 -9.37 -8.88 -0.06
N LEU A 153 -8.96 -9.97 -0.73
CA LEU A 153 -7.81 -9.96 -1.65
C LEU A 153 -8.09 -9.09 -2.88
N ILE A 154 -9.28 -9.20 -3.45
CA ILE A 154 -9.68 -8.39 -4.62
C ILE A 154 -9.65 -6.90 -4.26
N GLY A 155 -10.13 -6.53 -3.07
CA GLY A 155 -10.05 -5.16 -2.55
C GLY A 155 -8.60 -4.67 -2.42
N THR A 156 -7.71 -5.48 -1.85
CA THR A 156 -6.28 -5.11 -1.73
C THR A 156 -5.60 -4.94 -3.09
N LEU A 157 -5.90 -5.81 -4.07
CA LEU A 157 -5.34 -5.69 -5.41
C LEU A 157 -5.87 -4.44 -6.12
N LEU A 158 -7.14 -4.09 -5.93
CA LEU A 158 -7.73 -2.91 -6.53
C LEU A 158 -7.15 -1.62 -5.94
N ILE A 159 -6.84 -1.60 -4.64
CA ILE A 159 -6.07 -0.51 -4.02
C ILE A 159 -4.66 -0.41 -4.61
N LEU A 160 -3.96 -1.53 -4.83
CA LEU A 160 -2.63 -1.51 -5.48
C LEU A 160 -2.69 -0.99 -6.91
N ILE A 161 -3.73 -1.36 -7.67
CA ILE A 161 -3.98 -0.80 -9.00
C ILE A 161 -4.18 0.71 -8.90
N ALA A 162 -4.95 1.21 -7.92
CA ALA A 162 -5.11 2.64 -7.71
C ALA A 162 -3.77 3.34 -7.41
N MET A 163 -2.89 2.73 -6.62
CA MET A 163 -1.54 3.25 -6.34
C MET A 163 -0.63 3.27 -7.57
N ILE A 164 -0.82 2.36 -8.52
CA ILE A 164 -0.15 2.43 -9.83
C ILE A 164 -0.73 3.56 -10.67
N VAL A 165 -2.06 3.68 -10.72
CA VAL A 165 -2.77 4.68 -11.54
C VAL A 165 -2.45 6.11 -11.09
N ILE A 166 -2.31 6.37 -9.78
CA ILE A 166 -2.01 7.73 -9.30
C ILE A 166 -0.64 8.25 -9.76
N VAL A 167 0.30 7.34 -10.01
CA VAL A 167 1.66 7.63 -10.48
C VAL A 167 1.84 7.33 -11.98
N ALA A 168 0.80 6.80 -12.64
CA ALA A 168 0.85 6.49 -14.06
C ALA A 168 1.12 7.78 -14.86
N LEU A 169 1.95 7.66 -15.90
CA LEU A 169 2.35 8.77 -16.77
C LEU A 169 3.19 9.86 -16.07
N THR A 170 3.75 9.59 -14.89
CA THR A 170 4.93 10.31 -14.40
C THR A 170 6.20 9.79 -15.10
N PRO A 171 7.30 10.54 -15.17
CA PRO A 171 8.52 10.11 -15.87
C PRO A 171 9.07 8.73 -15.44
N PHE A 172 8.80 8.32 -14.20
CA PHE A 172 9.31 7.08 -13.60
C PHE A 172 8.23 6.04 -13.28
N TRP A 173 7.06 6.13 -13.93
CA TRP A 173 5.90 5.27 -13.67
C TRP A 173 6.19 3.76 -13.71
N TYR A 174 7.11 3.30 -14.56
CA TYR A 174 7.49 1.89 -14.71
C TYR A 174 8.10 1.29 -13.43
N ILE A 175 8.78 2.11 -12.62
CA ILE A 175 9.35 1.67 -11.33
C ILE A 175 8.20 1.28 -10.39
N PHE A 176 7.11 2.05 -10.38
CA PHE A 176 5.95 1.79 -9.52
C PHE A 176 5.17 0.55 -9.92
N ILE A 177 5.09 0.26 -11.22
CA ILE A 177 4.51 -1.00 -11.70
C ILE A 177 5.30 -2.19 -11.15
N LEU A 178 6.63 -2.12 -11.21
CA LEU A 178 7.48 -3.19 -10.69
C LEU A 178 7.30 -3.34 -9.18
N LEU A 179 7.34 -2.24 -8.42
CA LEU A 179 7.25 -2.27 -6.96
C LEU A 179 5.88 -2.72 -6.46
N TYR A 180 4.80 -2.10 -6.93
CA TYR A 180 3.44 -2.46 -6.52
C TYR A 180 3.02 -3.82 -7.08
N GLY A 181 3.46 -4.18 -8.29
CA GLY A 181 3.28 -5.51 -8.85
C GLY A 181 4.03 -6.58 -8.06
N GLY A 182 5.26 -6.29 -7.62
CA GLY A 182 6.03 -7.15 -6.72
C GLY A 182 5.34 -7.34 -5.37
N LEU A 183 4.81 -6.26 -4.77
CA LEU A 183 4.03 -6.34 -3.53
C LEU A 183 2.75 -7.16 -3.71
N ALA A 184 2.02 -6.96 -4.82
CA ALA A 184 0.84 -7.77 -5.17
C ALA A 184 1.20 -9.25 -5.31
N PHE A 185 2.33 -9.56 -5.96
CA PHE A 185 2.82 -10.93 -6.13
C PHE A 185 3.11 -11.58 -4.79
N ILE A 186 3.84 -10.91 -3.89
CA ILE A 186 4.11 -11.42 -2.54
C ILE A 186 2.81 -11.71 -1.78
N LEU A 187 1.84 -10.79 -1.81
CA LEU A 187 0.55 -10.98 -1.13
C LEU A 187 -0.23 -12.19 -1.68
N CYS A 188 -0.20 -12.38 -3.00
CA CYS A 188 -0.83 -13.54 -3.64
C CYS A 188 -0.12 -14.85 -3.26
N VAL A 189 1.22 -14.85 -3.26
CA VAL A 189 2.02 -16.03 -2.93
C VAL A 189 1.87 -16.42 -1.46
N GLU A 190 1.92 -15.46 -0.53
CA GLU A 190 1.73 -15.75 0.90
C GLU A 190 0.38 -16.43 1.16
N LYS A 191 -0.67 -16.03 0.41
CA LYS A 191 -1.99 -16.67 0.52
C LYS A 191 -2.02 -18.10 -0.04
N LEU A 192 -1.21 -18.41 -1.05
CA LEU A 192 -1.08 -19.77 -1.59
C LEU A 192 -0.38 -20.71 -0.61
N PHE A 193 0.53 -20.19 0.23
CA PHE A 193 1.25 -20.98 1.25
C PHE A 193 0.47 -21.17 2.56
N ILE A 194 -0.68 -20.52 2.74
CA ILE A 194 -1.58 -20.68 3.89
C ILE A 194 -2.68 -21.75 3.60
N LEU A 195 -2.73 -22.28 2.37
CA LEU A 195 -3.59 -23.41 1.95
C LEU A 195 -2.85 -24.75 2.09
#